data_AF-A0A917MRI1-F1
#
_entry.id   AF-A0A917MRI1-F1
#
_cell.length_a   1.000
_cell.length_b   1.000
_cell.length_c   1.000
_cell.angle_alpha   90.00
_cell.angle_beta   90.00
_cell.angle_gamma   90.00
#
_symmetry.space_group_name_H-M   'P 1'
#
loop_
_entity.id
_entity.type
_entity.pdbx_description
1 polymer ?
#
loop_
_entity_poly.entity_id
_entity_poly.type
_entity_poly.pdbx_seq_one_letter_code
_entity_poly.pdbx_strand_id
1 'polypeptide(L)'
;MAWSVSITPEGWQLIYNACHDQKRTFLIGAIREHATQNKVRGRSGWSLYKLSTECLANWVYELIQETDTCDNGGFRYWIDPKGYYKIPIEE
;
A
#
# COMPACT_ATOMS: atom_id res chain seq x y z
N MET A 1 -10.61 10.68 8.18
CA MET A 1 -9.55 11.63 8.59
C MET A 1 -8.24 10.89 8.53
N ALA A 2 -7.25 11.48 7.88
CA ALA A 2 -5.90 10.97 7.71
C ALA A 2 -5.02 11.36 8.91
N TRP A 3 -4.23 10.42 9.42
CA TRP A 3 -3.24 10.65 10.49
C TRP A 3 -1.87 10.14 10.03
N SER A 4 -0.78 10.81 10.41
CA SER A 4 0.58 10.34 10.11
C SER A 4 0.87 9.03 10.84
N VAL A 5 1.65 8.14 10.23
CA VAL A 5 1.98 6.85 10.82
C VAL A 5 3.02 7.05 11.91
N SER A 6 2.63 6.86 13.16
CA SER A 6 3.54 6.76 14.31
C SER A 6 3.49 5.34 14.86
N ILE A 7 4.23 4.41 14.24
CA ILE A 7 4.30 3.00 14.66
C ILE A 7 5.74 2.54 14.91
N THR A 8 5.87 1.54 15.80
CA THR A 8 7.15 0.90 16.13
C THR A 8 7.67 0.04 14.97
N PRO A 9 8.96 -0.35 14.97
CA PRO A 9 9.50 -1.27 13.97
C PRO A 9 8.73 -2.60 13.85
N GLU A 10 8.21 -3.12 14.96
CA GLU A 10 7.39 -4.34 14.98
C GLU A 10 6.08 -4.16 14.21
N GLY A 11 5.47 -2.98 14.30
CA GLY A 11 4.27 -2.69 13.54
C GLY A 11 4.52 -2.49 12.04
N TRP A 12 5.70 -1.99 11.64
CA TRP A 12 6.10 -2.01 10.24
C TRP A 12 6.25 -3.45 9.72
N GLN A 13 6.73 -4.38 10.54
CA GLN A 13 6.75 -5.80 10.17
C GLN A 13 5.34 -6.38 10.01
N LEU A 14 4.37 -5.95 10.82
CA LEU A 14 2.96 -6.35 10.65
C LEU A 14 2.38 -5.82 9.34
N ILE A 15 2.66 -4.56 8.98
CA ILE A 15 2.23 -3.99 7.70
C ILE A 15 2.87 -4.75 6.53
N TYR A 16 4.16 -5.08 6.64
CA TYR A 16 4.85 -5.89 5.65
C TYR A 16 4.15 -7.24 5.44
N ASN A 17 3.94 -8.00 6.52
CA ASN A 17 3.26 -9.30 6.46
C ASN A 17 1.85 -9.16 5.85
N ALA A 18 1.08 -8.16 6.30
CA ALA A 18 -0.26 -7.90 5.80
C ALA A 18 -0.30 -7.52 4.31
N CYS A 19 0.76 -6.91 3.77
CA CYS A 19 0.91 -6.69 2.33
C CYS A 19 1.14 -8.00 1.56
N HIS A 20 1.94 -8.91 2.12
CA HIS A 20 2.24 -10.22 1.50
C HIS A 20 1.06 -11.19 1.55
N ASP A 21 0.15 -11.03 2.50
CA ASP A 21 -1.09 -11.80 2.58
C ASP A 21 -2.18 -11.31 1.60
N GLN A 22 -1.99 -10.16 0.96
CA GLN A 22 -2.97 -9.64 0.01
C GLN A 22 -3.00 -10.42 -1.30
N LYS A 23 -4.20 -10.46 -1.89
CA LYS A 23 -4.39 -11.01 -3.23
C LYS A 23 -3.64 -10.16 -4.27
N ARG A 24 -3.00 -10.83 -5.22
CA ARG A 24 -2.34 -10.19 -6.38
C ARG A 24 -3.20 -9.13 -7.08
N THR A 25 -4.49 -9.41 -7.28
CA THR A 25 -5.43 -8.47 -7.93
C THR A 25 -5.62 -7.19 -7.14
N PHE A 26 -5.65 -7.29 -5.81
CA PHE A 26 -5.71 -6.14 -4.92
C PHE A 26 -4.44 -5.29 -5.03
N LEU A 27 -3.27 -5.92 -4.96
CA LEU A 27 -1.97 -5.23 -5.06
C LEU A 27 -1.83 -4.45 -6.37
N ILE A 28 -2.19 -5.07 -7.49
CA ILE A 28 -2.17 -4.40 -8.81
C ILE A 28 -3.14 -3.21 -8.84
N GLY A 29 -4.34 -3.38 -8.25
CA GLY A 29 -5.33 -2.31 -8.15
C GLY A 29 -4.81 -1.11 -7.36
N ALA A 30 -4.23 -1.36 -6.18
CA ALA A 30 -3.70 -0.33 -5.30
C ALA A 30 -2.55 0.47 -5.96
N ILE A 31 -1.59 -0.22 -6.58
CA ILE A 31 -0.46 0.43 -7.28
C ILE A 31 -0.96 1.32 -8.43
N ARG A 32 -1.97 0.85 -9.18
CA ARG A 32 -2.57 1.63 -10.28
C ARG A 32 -3.31 2.85 -9.79
N GLU A 33 -4.05 2.73 -8.70
CA GLU A 33 -4.79 3.83 -8.11
C GLU A 33 -3.83 4.90 -7.61
N HIS A 34 -2.81 4.52 -6.84
CA HIS A 34 -1.74 5.43 -6.40
C HIS A 34 -1.08 6.15 -7.59
N ALA A 35 -0.74 5.43 -8.66
CA ALA A 35 -0.15 6.00 -9.87
C ALA A 35 -1.08 7.00 -10.57
N THR A 36 -2.38 6.68 -10.62
CA THR A 36 -3.41 7.52 -11.23
C THR A 36 -3.56 8.84 -10.46
N GLN A 37 -3.60 8.77 -9.13
CA GLN A 37 -3.76 9.95 -8.28
C GLN A 37 -2.55 10.88 -8.33
N ASN A 38 -1.34 10.34 -8.38
CA ASN A 38 -0.10 11.11 -8.49
C ASN A 38 0.18 11.58 -9.92
N LYS A 39 -0.73 11.35 -10.87
CA LYS A 39 -0.58 11.73 -12.29
C LYS A 39 0.73 11.25 -12.91
N VAL A 40 1.25 10.10 -12.46
CA VAL A 40 2.51 9.53 -12.95
C VAL A 40 2.25 8.97 -14.36
N ARG A 41 2.35 9.85 -15.37
CA ARG A 41 2.30 9.48 -16.79
C ARG A 41 3.52 8.62 -17.11
N GLY A 42 3.32 7.30 -17.16
CA GLY A 42 4.37 6.33 -17.50
C GLY A 42 4.23 4.97 -16.84
N ARG A 43 3.54 4.87 -15.69
CA ARG A 43 3.32 3.58 -15.01
C ARG A 43 2.33 2.66 -15.73
N SER A 44 1.59 3.17 -16.72
CA SER A 44 0.74 2.35 -17.62
C SER A 44 1.53 1.37 -18.49
N GLY A 45 2.85 1.59 -18.65
CA GLY A 45 3.76 0.69 -19.38
C GLY A 45 4.39 -0.42 -18.53
N TRP A 46 4.21 -0.39 -17.20
CA TRP A 46 4.71 -1.46 -16.36
C TRP A 46 3.81 -2.68 -16.49
N SER A 47 4.43 -3.78 -16.92
CA SER A 47 3.77 -5.07 -16.92
C SER A 47 3.71 -5.59 -15.49
N LEU A 48 2.89 -4.96 -14.64
CA LEU A 48 2.63 -5.40 -13.26
C LEU A 48 2.21 -6.88 -13.23
N TYR A 49 1.59 -7.35 -14.31
CA TYR A 49 1.22 -8.75 -14.51
C TYR A 49 2.42 -9.71 -14.69
N LYS A 50 3.61 -9.22 -15.05
CA LYS A 50 4.85 -10.00 -15.13
C LYS A 50 5.63 -10.04 -13.81
N LEU A 51 5.35 -9.13 -12.88
CA LEU A 51 6.00 -9.11 -11.57
C LEU A 51 5.47 -10.25 -10.69
N SER A 52 6.28 -10.81 -9.80
CA SER A 52 5.79 -11.77 -8.80
C SER A 52 4.83 -11.08 -7.82
N THR A 53 4.00 -11.85 -7.12
CA THR A 53 3.12 -11.30 -6.08
C THR A 53 3.94 -10.67 -4.95
N GLU A 54 5.08 -11.27 -4.60
CA GLU A 54 6.04 -10.76 -3.62
C GLU A 54 6.58 -9.37 -4.00
N CYS A 55 6.99 -9.17 -5.27
CA CYS A 55 7.43 -7.85 -5.75
C CYS A 55 6.31 -6.81 -5.66
N LEU A 56 5.06 -7.20 -5.96
CA LEU A 56 3.91 -6.30 -5.85
C LEU A 56 3.60 -5.95 -4.39
N ALA A 57 3.75 -6.90 -3.46
CA ALA A 57 3.55 -6.67 -2.03
C ALA A 57 4.61 -5.74 -1.45
N ASN A 58 5.89 -5.98 -1.77
CA ASN A 58 7.00 -5.09 -1.38
C ASN A 58 6.78 -3.67 -1.90
N TRP A 59 6.25 -3.54 -3.12
CA TRP A 59 5.94 -2.23 -3.66
C TRP A 59 4.81 -1.53 -2.90
N VAL A 60 3.72 -2.23 -2.62
CA VAL A 60 2.62 -1.66 -1.83
C VAL A 60 3.12 -1.22 -0.45
N TYR A 61 4.02 -1.98 0.16
CA TYR A 61 4.67 -1.60 1.41
C TYR A 61 5.45 -0.27 1.28
N GLU A 62 6.27 -0.12 0.23
CA GLU A 62 6.97 1.15 -0.04
C GLU A 62 5.99 2.32 -0.24
N LEU A 63 4.86 2.11 -0.95
CA LEU A 63 3.85 3.14 -1.15
C LEU A 63 3.18 3.58 0.16
N ILE A 64 3.00 2.67 1.11
CA ILE A 64 2.48 3.00 2.45
C ILE A 64 3.49 3.86 3.20
N GLN A 65 4.79 3.54 3.11
CA GLN A 65 5.86 4.35 3.69
C GLN A 65 5.92 5.75 3.07
N GLU A 66 5.73 5.86 1.75
CA GLU A 66 5.67 7.15 1.04
C GLU A 66 4.42 7.96 1.43
N THR A 67 3.27 7.30 1.57
CA THR A 67 2.00 7.95 1.88
C THR A 67 1.95 8.39 3.34
N ASP A 68 2.64 7.69 4.23
CA ASP A 68 2.74 7.98 5.67
C ASP A 68 1.38 8.34 6.29
N THR A 69 0.33 7.59 5.94
CA THR A 69 -1.03 7.91 6.38
C THR A 69 -1.81 6.67 6.84
N CYS A 70 -2.61 6.81 7.89
CA CYS A 70 -3.56 5.81 8.36
C CYS A 70 -4.94 6.39 8.72
N ASP A 71 -5.93 5.50 8.87
CA ASP A 71 -7.23 5.86 9.44
C ASP A 71 -7.13 6.22 10.92
N ASN A 72 -8.08 7.02 11.41
CA ASN A 72 -8.24 7.31 12.83
C ASN A 72 -8.40 6.00 13.62
N GLY A 73 -7.47 5.71 14.53
CA GLY A 73 -7.39 4.45 15.27
C GLY A 73 -6.18 3.58 14.90
N GLY A 74 -5.48 3.85 13.79
CA GLY A 74 -4.17 3.23 13.50
C GLY A 74 -4.20 1.81 12.91
N PHE A 75 -5.37 1.20 12.67
CA PHE A 75 -5.45 -0.19 12.20
C PHE A 75 -5.57 -0.36 10.68
N ARG A 76 -5.63 0.75 9.93
CA ARG A 76 -5.73 0.72 8.46
C ARG A 76 -4.79 1.74 7.83
N TYR A 77 -3.82 1.25 7.09
CA TYR A 77 -2.76 2.06 6.47
C TYR A 77 -3.07 2.34 5.02
N TRP A 78 -2.92 3.58 4.61
CA TRP A 78 -3.29 4.04 3.27
C TRP A 78 -2.17 3.72 2.29
N ILE A 79 -2.56 3.13 1.16
CA ILE A 79 -1.64 2.85 0.05
C ILE A 79 -1.65 4.01 -0.94
N ASP A 80 -2.78 4.69 -1.09
CA ASP A 80 -2.94 5.84 -1.98
C ASP A 80 -3.27 7.14 -1.21
N PRO A 81 -2.92 8.32 -1.74
CA PRO A 81 -3.11 9.60 -1.07
C PRO A 81 -4.56 9.91 -0.64
N LYS A 82 -5.56 9.29 -1.27
CA LYS A 82 -6.99 9.49 -0.97
C LYS A 82 -7.59 8.38 -0.12
N GLY A 83 -6.84 7.32 0.16
CA GLY A 83 -7.26 6.20 0.99
C GLY A 83 -8.36 5.34 0.37
N TYR A 84 -8.36 5.13 -0.95
CA TYR A 84 -9.27 4.16 -1.58
C TYR A 84 -8.84 2.71 -1.32
N TYR A 85 -7.54 2.47 -1.28
CA TYR A 85 -6.90 1.21 -0.96
C TYR A 85 -6.16 1.34 0.37
N LYS A 86 -6.42 0.38 1.25
CA LYS A 86 -5.85 0.36 2.60
C LYS A 86 -5.46 -1.06 2.98
N ILE A 87 -4.39 -1.20 3.76
CA ILE A 87 -4.02 -2.46 4.41
C ILE A 87 -4.57 -2.45 5.82
N PRO A 88 -5.48 -3.38 6.17
CA PRO A 88 -5.79 -3.65 7.56
C PRO A 88 -4.64 -4.43 8.21
N ILE A 89 -4.27 -4.05 9.43
CA ILE A 89 -3.53 -4.94 10.33
C ILE A 89 -4.53 -5.51 11.33
N GLU A 90 -4.48 -6.82 11.56
CA GLU A 90 -5.24 -7.45 12.65
C GLU A 90 -4.52 -7.19 13.98
N GLU A 91 -5.29 -6.99 15.05
CA GLU A 91 -4.78 -6.87 16.43
C GLU A 91 -4.23 -8.19 16.96
#